data_AF-A0A453K2F8-F1
#
_entry.id   AF-A0A453K2F8-F1
#
_cell.length_a   1.000
_cell.length_b   1.000
_cell.length_c   1.000
_cell.angle_alpha   90.00
_cell.angle_beta   90.00
_cell.angle_gamma   90.00
#
_symmetry.space_group_name_H-M   'P 1'
#
loop_
_entity.id
_entity.type
_entity.pdbx_description
1 polymer ?
#
loop_
_entity_poly.entity_id
_entity_poly.type
_entity_poly.pdbx_seq_one_letter_code
_entity_poly.pdbx_strand_id
1 'polypeptide(L)'
;TVNLLGALHTVELLLMGGPPGETGKDTSKITNQTALAQRNILDHLLLLGVESQWAPVALRCTALRCIGSLVLRNPQNLDSLASKQVGEEPHVQPALNAILAIILRTSVAQEFVAADYVFKCFCETNPNGQALLASTIAPHPSQGTATHGASSDMPFGSALLQALVSSDVNGDMEACCRASSVLTHIIKDNLQCKDRV
;
A
#
# COMPACT_ATOMS: atom_id res chain seq x y z
N THR A 1 -1.46 24.57 0.64
CA THR A 1 -0.78 23.35 1.16
C THR A 1 -0.92 23.20 2.67
N VAL A 2 -0.64 24.24 3.49
CA VAL A 2 -0.76 24.16 4.96
C VAL A 2 -2.14 23.71 5.44
N ASN A 3 -3.21 24.25 4.85
CA ASN A 3 -4.59 23.90 5.25
C ASN A 3 -4.95 22.44 4.95
N LEU A 4 -4.46 21.89 3.83
CA LEU A 4 -4.76 20.51 3.43
C LEU A 4 -3.97 19.50 4.26
N LEU A 5 -2.70 19.81 4.56
CA LEU A 5 -1.89 18.99 5.46
C LEU A 5 -2.47 18.99 6.89
N GLY A 6 -2.96 20.15 7.37
CA GLY A 6 -3.67 20.24 8.64
C GLY A 6 -4.94 19.39 8.66
N ALA A 7 -5.74 19.44 7.59
CA ALA A 7 -6.93 18.60 7.47
C ALA A 7 -6.60 17.09 7.48
N LEU A 8 -5.55 16.66 6.76
CA LEU A 8 -5.12 15.27 6.79
C LEU A 8 -4.59 14.84 8.16
N HIS A 9 -3.93 15.72 8.90
CA HIS A 9 -3.50 15.40 10.26
C HIS A 9 -4.69 15.20 11.20
N THR A 10 -5.75 16.00 11.05
CA THR A 10 -7.01 15.78 11.79
C THR A 10 -7.62 14.42 11.45
N VAL A 11 -7.62 14.03 10.17
CA VAL A 11 -8.07 12.69 9.74
C VAL A 11 -7.20 11.61 10.38
N GLU A 12 -5.88 11.77 10.37
CA GLU A 12 -4.96 10.82 11.01
C GLU A 12 -5.26 10.66 12.51
N LEU A 13 -5.50 11.76 13.24
CA LEU A 13 -5.86 11.72 14.66
C LEU A 13 -7.17 10.96 14.91
N LEU A 14 -8.19 11.18 14.06
CA LEU A 14 -9.46 10.45 14.14
C LEU A 14 -9.29 8.94 13.90
N LEU A 15 -8.31 8.56 13.07
CA LEU A 15 -8.02 7.17 12.72
C LEU A 15 -7.06 6.47 13.72
N MET A 16 -6.25 7.21 14.47
CA MET A 16 -5.37 6.67 15.52
C MET A 16 -6.13 6.38 16.83
N GLY A 17 -7.23 7.10 17.08
CA GLY A 17 -7.99 7.04 18.32
C GLY A 17 -7.28 7.78 19.48
N GLY A 18 -7.93 7.83 20.65
CA GLY A 18 -7.43 8.54 21.84
C GLY A 18 -6.11 8.01 22.42
N PRO A 19 -5.51 8.68 23.42
CA PRO A 19 -4.26 8.26 24.05
C PRO A 19 -4.35 6.82 24.63
N PRO A 20 -3.21 6.11 24.74
CA PRO A 20 -3.19 4.74 25.28
C PRO A 20 -3.71 4.72 26.72
N GLY A 21 -4.75 3.91 27.00
CA GLY A 21 -5.33 3.73 28.34
C GLY A 21 -6.85 3.93 28.42
N GLU A 22 -7.49 4.48 27.39
CA GLU A 22 -8.94 4.70 27.39
C GLU A 22 -9.73 3.45 26.96
N THR A 23 -10.60 2.97 27.85
CA THR A 23 -11.59 1.92 27.56
C THR A 23 -12.59 2.43 26.52
N GLY A 24 -12.61 1.80 25.34
CA GLY A 24 -13.50 2.18 24.21
C GLY A 24 -12.77 2.74 22.98
N LYS A 25 -11.45 2.96 23.06
CA LYS A 25 -10.60 3.50 21.97
C LYS A 25 -10.76 2.74 20.64
N ASP A 26 -10.74 1.42 20.67
CA ASP A 26 -10.84 0.60 19.45
C ASP A 26 -12.22 0.72 18.80
N THR A 27 -13.28 0.86 19.60
CA THR A 27 -14.65 1.05 19.10
C THR A 27 -14.79 2.40 18.40
N SER A 28 -14.33 3.49 19.04
CA SER A 28 -14.36 4.83 18.43
C SER A 28 -13.54 4.91 17.15
N LYS A 29 -12.38 4.24 17.11
CA LYS A 29 -11.56 4.13 15.90
C LYS A 29 -12.30 3.44 14.75
N ILE A 30 -12.91 2.28 15.01
CA ILE A 30 -13.66 1.54 13.98
C ILE A 30 -14.86 2.37 13.48
N THR A 31 -15.58 3.04 14.39
CA THR A 31 -16.67 3.96 14.01
C THR A 31 -16.17 5.07 13.09
N ASN A 32 -15.05 5.71 13.42
CA ASN A 32 -14.46 6.76 12.58
C ASN A 32 -14.01 6.22 11.22
N GLN A 33 -13.35 5.05 11.19
CA GLN A 33 -12.94 4.39 9.95
C GLN A 33 -14.12 4.15 9.02
N THR A 34 -15.22 3.59 9.54
CA THR A 34 -16.43 3.30 8.74
C THR A 34 -17.12 4.59 8.31
N ALA A 35 -17.27 5.58 9.20
CA ALA A 35 -17.90 6.85 8.88
C ALA A 35 -17.15 7.63 7.79
N LEU A 36 -15.81 7.62 7.85
CA LEU A 36 -14.97 8.27 6.85
C LEU A 36 -14.98 7.52 5.51
N ALA A 37 -14.97 6.19 5.53
CA ALA A 37 -15.08 5.37 4.32
C ALA A 37 -16.40 5.61 3.59
N GLN A 38 -17.52 5.73 4.32
CA GLN A 38 -18.83 6.09 3.76
C GLN A 38 -18.86 7.46 3.07
N ARG A 39 -17.90 8.33 3.38
CA ARG A 39 -17.73 9.65 2.75
C ARG A 39 -16.70 9.66 1.63
N ASN A 40 -16.31 8.49 1.12
CA ASN A 40 -15.32 8.32 0.05
C ASN A 40 -13.96 8.94 0.40
N ILE A 41 -13.56 8.96 1.69
CA ILE A 41 -12.25 9.49 2.06
C ILE A 41 -11.12 8.71 1.35
N LEU A 42 -11.31 7.41 1.11
CA LEU A 42 -10.31 6.55 0.47
C LEU A 42 -9.94 7.07 -0.93
N ASP A 43 -10.91 7.52 -1.71
CA ASP A 43 -10.67 8.08 -3.05
C ASP A 43 -9.84 9.36 -3.00
N HIS A 44 -10.17 10.24 -2.06
CA HIS A 44 -9.42 11.47 -1.86
C HIS A 44 -7.98 11.19 -1.37
N LEU A 45 -7.80 10.19 -0.52
CA LEU A 45 -6.49 9.80 -0.04
C LEU A 45 -5.64 9.14 -1.14
N LEU A 46 -6.24 8.32 -2.01
CA LEU A 46 -5.56 7.72 -3.17
C LEU A 46 -5.17 8.80 -4.18
N LEU A 47 -6.06 9.73 -4.48
CA LEU A 47 -5.78 10.88 -5.34
C LEU A 47 -4.58 11.68 -4.80
N LEU A 48 -4.57 11.98 -3.51
CA LEU A 48 -3.51 12.78 -2.88
C LEU A 48 -2.20 12.01 -2.69
N GLY A 49 -2.27 10.74 -2.30
CA GLY A 49 -1.11 9.93 -1.91
C GLY A 49 -0.43 9.20 -3.07
N VAL A 50 -1.19 8.87 -4.11
CA VAL A 50 -0.77 7.98 -5.20
C VAL A 50 -0.77 8.69 -6.54
N GLU A 51 -1.86 9.39 -6.88
CA GLU A 51 -2.03 9.97 -8.24
C GLU A 51 -1.39 11.35 -8.39
N SER A 52 -1.38 12.15 -7.33
CA SER A 52 -0.87 13.53 -7.35
C SER A 52 0.67 13.59 -7.29
N GLN A 53 1.36 13.27 -8.38
CA GLN A 53 2.84 13.29 -8.44
C GLN A 53 3.48 14.63 -8.01
N TRP A 54 2.78 15.74 -8.25
CA TRP A 54 3.21 17.10 -7.91
C TRP A 54 2.89 17.52 -6.47
N ALA A 55 2.19 16.68 -5.70
CA ALA A 55 1.89 16.97 -4.30
C ALA A 55 3.17 16.93 -3.46
N PRO A 56 3.30 17.83 -2.45
CA PRO A 56 4.43 17.80 -1.53
C PRO A 56 4.58 16.43 -0.86
N VAL A 57 5.82 15.96 -0.69
CA VAL A 57 6.13 14.65 -0.07
C VAL A 57 5.39 14.45 1.25
N ALA A 58 5.42 15.46 2.13
CA ALA A 58 4.74 15.40 3.42
C ALA A 58 3.23 15.15 3.29
N LEU A 59 2.59 15.70 2.26
CA LEU A 59 1.18 15.48 1.98
C LEU A 59 0.93 14.04 1.51
N ARG A 60 1.72 13.55 0.56
CA ARG A 60 1.62 12.19 0.03
C ARG A 60 1.84 11.14 1.12
N CYS A 61 2.89 11.29 1.92
CA CYS A 61 3.20 10.40 3.04
C CYS A 61 2.09 10.41 4.10
N THR A 62 1.49 11.56 4.38
CA THR A 62 0.38 11.63 5.34
C THR A 62 -0.88 10.98 4.79
N ALA A 63 -1.17 11.16 3.50
CA ALA A 63 -2.28 10.47 2.84
C ALA A 63 -2.11 8.93 2.88
N LEU A 64 -0.92 8.42 2.55
CA LEU A 64 -0.59 6.99 2.64
C LEU A 64 -0.73 6.45 4.07
N ARG A 65 -0.24 7.18 5.09
CA ARG A 65 -0.45 6.81 6.51
C ARG A 65 -1.93 6.79 6.90
N CYS A 66 -2.72 7.74 6.41
CA CYS A 66 -4.16 7.74 6.60
C CYS A 66 -4.82 6.52 5.93
N ILE A 67 -4.39 6.11 4.73
CA ILE A 67 -4.89 4.89 4.06
C ILE A 67 -4.63 3.67 4.93
N GLY A 68 -3.38 3.47 5.38
CA GLY A 68 -3.04 2.34 6.26
C GLY A 68 -3.88 2.34 7.54
N SER A 69 -4.03 3.51 8.18
CA SER A 69 -4.83 3.66 9.40
C SER A 69 -6.34 3.48 9.16
N LEU A 70 -6.84 3.80 7.97
CA LEU A 70 -8.24 3.63 7.58
C LEU A 70 -8.61 2.15 7.41
N VAL A 71 -7.71 1.34 6.85
CA VAL A 71 -7.98 -0.07 6.55
C VAL A 71 -7.60 -1.01 7.69
N LEU A 72 -6.68 -0.62 8.57
CA LEU A 72 -6.18 -1.47 9.65
C LEU A 72 -7.31 -2.09 10.48
N ARG A 73 -7.41 -3.42 10.44
CA ARG A 73 -8.39 -4.25 11.18
C ARG A 73 -9.86 -3.92 10.86
N ASN A 74 -10.15 -3.34 9.69
CA ASN A 74 -11.50 -3.04 9.23
C ASN A 74 -11.81 -3.78 7.91
N PRO A 75 -12.54 -4.92 7.93
CA PRO A 75 -12.75 -5.77 6.75
C PRO A 75 -13.36 -5.03 5.56
N GLN A 76 -14.35 -4.17 5.78
CA GLN A 76 -15.01 -3.43 4.70
C GLN A 76 -14.05 -2.46 4.01
N ASN A 77 -13.18 -1.80 4.78
CA ASN A 77 -12.19 -0.88 4.24
C ASN A 77 -11.03 -1.63 3.55
N LEU A 78 -10.66 -2.82 4.04
CA LEU A 78 -9.70 -3.71 3.37
C LEU A 78 -10.20 -4.14 2.00
N ASP A 79 -11.44 -4.63 1.91
CA ASP A 79 -12.06 -5.03 0.64
C ASP A 79 -12.21 -3.83 -0.31
N SER A 80 -12.53 -2.65 0.25
CA SER A 80 -12.58 -1.40 -0.51
C SER A 80 -11.20 -1.08 -1.11
N LEU A 81 -10.12 -1.11 -0.32
CA LEU A 81 -8.77 -0.85 -0.85
C LEU A 81 -8.35 -1.90 -1.89
N ALA A 82 -8.66 -3.18 -1.68
CA ALA A 82 -8.32 -4.26 -2.61
C ALA A 82 -9.00 -4.13 -3.99
N SER A 83 -10.20 -3.54 -4.02
CA SER A 83 -10.99 -3.35 -5.25
C SER A 83 -10.79 -1.99 -5.92
N LYS A 84 -10.13 -1.02 -5.26
CA LYS A 84 -9.92 0.31 -5.81
C LYS A 84 -8.95 0.29 -6.98
N GLN A 85 -9.27 1.13 -7.95
CA GLN A 85 -8.44 1.44 -9.10
C GLN A 85 -8.04 2.92 -9.08
N VAL A 86 -6.86 3.23 -9.59
CA VAL A 86 -6.28 4.58 -9.67
C VAL A 86 -5.71 4.83 -11.06
N GLY A 87 -5.60 6.10 -11.44
CA GLY A 87 -5.19 6.54 -12.77
C GLY A 87 -6.37 6.94 -13.65
N GLU A 88 -6.05 7.55 -14.78
CA GLU A 88 -7.02 7.97 -15.79
C GLU A 88 -7.13 6.93 -16.90
N GLU A 89 -8.32 6.75 -17.45
CA GLU A 89 -8.54 5.92 -18.65
C GLU A 89 -7.66 6.42 -19.81
N PRO A 90 -6.94 5.53 -20.53
CA PRO A 90 -6.99 4.05 -20.50
C PRO A 90 -5.97 3.39 -19.55
N HIS A 91 -5.27 4.14 -18.71
CA HIS A 91 -4.14 3.70 -17.88
C HIS A 91 -4.52 3.42 -16.42
N VAL A 92 -5.72 2.90 -16.21
CA VAL A 92 -6.24 2.55 -14.88
C VAL A 92 -5.53 1.29 -14.37
N GLN A 93 -5.11 1.30 -13.10
CA GLN A 93 -4.46 0.15 -12.45
C GLN A 93 -4.98 -0.07 -11.03
N PRO A 94 -4.81 -1.27 -10.45
CA PRO A 94 -5.15 -1.51 -9.04
C PRO A 94 -4.38 -0.57 -8.10
N ALA A 95 -5.05 -0.05 -7.07
CA ALA A 95 -4.44 0.85 -6.10
C ALA A 95 -3.21 0.24 -5.42
N LEU A 96 -3.27 -1.06 -5.08
CA LEU A 96 -2.15 -1.78 -4.48
C LEU A 96 -0.94 -1.91 -5.42
N ASN A 97 -1.14 -2.02 -6.73
CA ASN A 97 -0.04 -2.01 -7.71
C ASN A 97 0.63 -0.63 -7.77
N ALA A 98 -0.16 0.44 -7.79
CA ALA A 98 0.37 1.79 -7.80
C ALA A 98 1.15 2.12 -6.52
N ILE A 99 0.67 1.68 -5.35
CA ILE A 99 1.38 1.84 -4.07
C ILE A 99 2.67 0.99 -4.05
N LEU A 100 2.65 -0.23 -4.60
CA LEU A 100 3.87 -1.02 -4.78
C LEU A 100 4.89 -0.29 -5.68
N ALA A 101 4.43 0.32 -6.78
CA ALA A 101 5.31 1.09 -7.65
C ALA A 101 5.98 2.26 -6.92
N ILE A 102 5.30 2.91 -5.97
CA ILE A 102 5.92 3.93 -5.10
C ILE A 102 7.06 3.32 -4.29
N ILE A 103 6.83 2.18 -3.62
CA ILE A 103 7.85 1.48 -2.82
C ILE A 103 9.09 1.15 -3.64
N LEU A 104 8.87 0.62 -4.85
CA LEU A 104 9.94 0.13 -5.72
C LEU A 104 10.71 1.25 -6.42
N ARG A 105 10.11 2.44 -6.62
CA ARG A 105 10.70 3.52 -7.44
C ARG A 105 11.10 4.78 -6.66
N THR A 106 10.59 4.99 -5.46
CA THR A 106 10.88 6.24 -4.72
C THR A 106 12.35 6.32 -4.31
N SER A 107 12.94 7.51 -4.32
CA SER A 107 14.24 7.76 -3.67
C SER A 107 14.09 8.37 -2.27
N VAL A 108 12.85 8.56 -1.82
CA VAL A 108 12.53 9.26 -0.57
C VAL A 108 12.12 8.26 0.51
N ALA A 109 12.96 8.12 1.54
CA ALA A 109 12.73 7.18 2.64
C ALA A 109 11.35 7.33 3.32
N GLN A 110 10.85 8.56 3.44
CA GLN A 110 9.54 8.82 4.04
C GLN A 110 8.38 8.24 3.22
N GLU A 111 8.49 8.24 1.89
CA GLU A 111 7.48 7.67 1.01
C GLU A 111 7.49 6.16 1.09
N PHE A 112 8.69 5.56 1.12
CA PHE A 112 8.84 4.14 1.36
C PHE A 112 8.16 3.73 2.67
N VAL A 113 8.50 4.38 3.78
CA VAL A 113 7.92 4.05 5.10
C VAL A 113 6.39 4.21 5.10
N ALA A 114 5.87 5.26 4.48
CA ALA A 114 4.43 5.51 4.44
C ALA A 114 3.68 4.50 3.54
N ALA A 115 4.25 4.13 2.39
CA ALA A 115 3.67 3.13 1.50
C ALA A 115 3.79 1.70 2.07
N ASP A 116 4.92 1.35 2.69
CA ASP A 116 5.12 0.06 3.37
C ASP A 116 4.12 -0.10 4.53
N TYR A 117 3.83 1.00 5.26
CA TYR A 117 2.80 1.00 6.30
C TYR A 117 1.41 0.63 5.76
N VAL A 118 1.07 0.97 4.51
CA VAL A 118 -0.19 0.52 3.89
C VAL A 118 -0.21 -1.00 3.76
N PHE A 119 0.86 -1.62 3.26
CA PHE A 119 0.93 -3.08 3.15
C PHE A 119 0.93 -3.77 4.50
N LYS A 120 1.66 -3.22 5.48
CA LYS A 120 1.60 -3.69 6.87
C LYS A 120 0.15 -3.73 7.35
N CYS A 121 -0.58 -2.62 7.27
CA CYS A 121 -1.95 -2.53 7.73
C CYS A 121 -2.94 -3.36 6.90
N PHE A 122 -2.70 -3.50 5.60
CA PHE A 122 -3.54 -4.28 4.70
C PHE A 122 -3.41 -5.79 4.98
N CYS A 123 -2.21 -6.27 5.26
CA CYS A 123 -1.94 -7.69 5.51
C CYS A 123 -2.20 -8.10 6.96
N GLU A 124 -2.04 -7.19 7.93
CA GLU A 124 -2.22 -7.47 9.35
C GLU A 124 -3.64 -7.98 9.64
N THR A 125 -3.73 -9.20 10.17
CA THR A 125 -5.00 -9.91 10.45
C THR A 125 -5.91 -10.11 9.23
N ASN A 126 -5.34 -10.11 8.02
CA ASN A 126 -6.08 -10.24 6.76
C ASN A 126 -5.52 -11.37 5.86
N PRO A 127 -5.78 -12.65 6.19
CA PRO A 127 -5.26 -13.78 5.43
C PRO A 127 -5.77 -13.83 3.99
N ASN A 128 -6.98 -13.33 3.73
CA ASN A 128 -7.55 -13.27 2.38
C ASN A 128 -6.83 -12.23 1.52
N GLY A 129 -6.54 -11.04 2.06
CA GLY A 129 -5.75 -10.03 1.36
C GLY A 129 -4.32 -10.48 1.09
N GLN A 130 -3.69 -11.17 2.05
CA GLN A 130 -2.39 -11.81 1.84
C GLN A 130 -2.45 -12.85 0.73
N ALA A 131 -3.45 -13.74 0.72
CA ALA A 131 -3.63 -14.75 -0.31
C ALA A 131 -3.91 -14.13 -1.69
N LEU A 132 -4.67 -13.02 -1.74
CA LEU A 132 -4.90 -12.26 -2.97
C LEU A 132 -3.58 -11.77 -3.55
N LEU A 133 -2.72 -11.13 -2.75
CA LEU A 133 -1.41 -10.67 -3.20
C LEU A 133 -0.51 -11.85 -3.59
N ALA A 134 -0.42 -12.89 -2.75
CA ALA A 134 0.41 -14.06 -3.00
C ALA A 134 -0.04 -14.85 -4.24
N SER A 135 -1.34 -14.87 -4.58
CA SER A 135 -1.84 -15.56 -5.77
C SER A 135 -1.32 -14.98 -7.08
N THR A 136 -0.90 -13.71 -7.06
CA THR A 136 -0.30 -13.04 -8.22
C THR A 136 1.20 -13.34 -8.39
N ILE A 137 1.81 -14.00 -7.39
CA ILE A 137 3.16 -14.56 -7.44
C ILE A 137 3.03 -15.91 -8.16
N ALA A 138 2.83 -15.87 -9.47
CA ALA A 138 2.83 -17.07 -10.30
C ALA A 138 4.26 -17.37 -10.76
N PRO A 139 4.66 -18.66 -10.83
CA PRO A 139 5.89 -19.06 -11.50
C PRO A 139 5.75 -18.74 -12.99
N HIS A 140 6.17 -17.56 -13.43
CA HIS A 140 6.18 -17.24 -14.84
C HIS A 140 7.32 -18.02 -15.51
N PRO A 141 7.01 -18.81 -16.57
CA PRO A 141 8.04 -19.42 -17.39
C PRO A 141 8.77 -18.30 -18.14
N SER A 142 10.07 -18.18 -17.89
CA SER A 142 11.10 -17.58 -18.75
C SER A 142 10.60 -16.59 -19.80
N GLN A 143 10.63 -15.28 -19.52
CA GLN A 143 10.70 -14.28 -20.58
C GLN A 143 12.06 -13.59 -20.52
N GLY A 144 12.86 -13.84 -21.56
CA GLY A 144 14.18 -13.28 -21.74
C GLY A 144 14.14 -11.76 -21.80
N THR A 145 15.17 -11.15 -21.21
CA THR A 145 15.65 -9.79 -21.51
C THR A 145 14.58 -8.80 -21.98
N ALA A 146 13.59 -8.52 -21.13
CA ALA A 146 12.74 -7.35 -21.31
C ALA A 146 13.48 -6.14 -20.73
N THR A 147 14.12 -5.39 -21.62
CA THR A 147 14.71 -4.08 -21.37
C THR A 147 13.76 -3.16 -20.61
N HIS A 148 14.28 -2.55 -19.54
CA HIS A 148 13.78 -1.41 -18.77
C HIS A 148 12.41 -0.84 -19.18
N GLY A 149 11.41 -1.20 -18.40
CA GLY A 149 10.09 -0.59 -18.43
C GLY A 149 9.11 -1.53 -17.75
N ALA A 150 8.82 -1.29 -16.47
CA ALA A 150 7.69 -1.94 -15.82
C ALA A 150 6.43 -1.55 -16.62
N SER A 151 5.96 -2.48 -17.46
CA SER A 151 4.72 -2.32 -18.20
C SER A 151 3.61 -2.06 -17.18
N SER A 152 2.73 -1.11 -17.49
CA SER A 152 1.57 -0.77 -16.64
C SER A 152 0.64 -1.96 -16.37
N ASP A 153 0.85 -3.08 -17.07
CA ASP A 153 0.04 -4.29 -17.03
C ASP A 153 0.63 -5.42 -16.18
N MET A 154 1.80 -5.22 -15.56
CA MET A 154 2.43 -6.28 -14.78
C MET A 154 1.62 -6.59 -13.50
N PRO A 155 1.25 -7.86 -13.24
CA PRO A 155 0.59 -8.27 -12.01
C PRO A 155 1.46 -7.94 -10.78
N PHE A 156 0.80 -7.68 -9.64
CA PHE A 156 1.44 -7.30 -8.37
C PHE A 156 2.66 -8.18 -8.04
N GLY A 157 2.45 -9.50 -8.00
CA GLY A 157 3.47 -10.46 -7.59
C GLY A 157 4.60 -10.61 -8.61
N SER A 158 4.32 -10.38 -9.89
CA SER A 158 5.37 -10.38 -10.92
C SER A 158 6.29 -9.15 -10.77
N ALA A 159 5.72 -7.98 -10.47
CA ALA A 159 6.51 -6.78 -10.19
C ALA A 159 7.34 -6.93 -8.91
N LEU A 160 6.75 -7.55 -7.87
CA LEU A 160 7.44 -7.86 -6.63
C LEU A 160 8.61 -8.84 -6.85
N LEU A 161 8.39 -9.95 -7.56
CA LEU A 161 9.42 -10.92 -7.90
C LEU A 161 10.52 -10.31 -8.76
N GLN A 162 10.16 -9.51 -9.75
CA GLN A 162 11.15 -8.81 -10.59
C GLN A 162 12.04 -7.93 -9.71
N ALA A 163 11.49 -7.18 -8.75
CA ALA A 163 12.29 -6.34 -7.87
C ALA A 163 13.18 -7.14 -6.89
N LEU A 164 12.77 -8.35 -6.50
CA LEU A 164 13.56 -9.24 -5.66
C LEU A 164 14.75 -9.84 -6.41
N VAL A 165 14.55 -10.21 -7.68
CA VAL A 165 15.55 -10.92 -8.51
C VAL A 165 16.42 -9.96 -9.32
N SER A 166 15.96 -8.74 -9.59
CA SER A 166 16.74 -7.74 -10.31
C SER A 166 17.97 -7.34 -9.51
N SER A 167 19.11 -7.93 -9.87
CA SER A 167 20.41 -7.39 -9.50
C SER A 167 20.78 -6.33 -10.53
N ASP A 168 20.51 -5.06 -10.23
CA ASP A 168 21.03 -3.99 -11.10
C ASP A 168 22.56 -4.06 -11.11
N VAL A 169 23.14 -3.93 -12.31
CA VAL A 169 24.60 -4.00 -12.54
C VAL A 169 25.36 -2.93 -11.75
N ASN A 170 24.64 -1.92 -11.22
CA ASN A 170 25.16 -0.83 -10.38
C ASN A 170 24.98 -1.03 -8.87
N GLY A 171 24.46 -2.17 -8.39
CA GLY A 171 24.41 -2.48 -6.96
C GLY A 171 23.30 -1.80 -6.16
N ASP A 172 22.20 -1.40 -6.81
CA ASP A 172 21.05 -0.80 -6.11
C ASP A 172 20.21 -1.88 -5.40
N MET A 173 20.72 -2.33 -4.25
CA MET A 173 20.09 -3.36 -3.40
C MET A 173 18.83 -2.83 -2.68
N GLU A 174 18.50 -1.54 -2.82
CA GLU A 174 17.35 -0.93 -2.16
C GLU A 174 16.02 -1.50 -2.66
N ALA A 175 15.86 -1.69 -3.98
CA ALA A 175 14.62 -2.24 -4.54
C ALA A 175 14.32 -3.65 -4.00
N CYS A 176 15.34 -4.50 -3.92
CA CYS A 176 15.23 -5.85 -3.36
C CYS A 176 14.90 -5.83 -1.85
N CYS A 177 15.56 -4.97 -1.07
CA CYS A 177 15.27 -4.80 0.35
C CYS A 177 13.82 -4.32 0.61
N ARG A 178 13.34 -3.38 -0.19
CA ARG A 178 11.98 -2.84 -0.07
C ARG A 178 10.92 -3.85 -0.53
N ALA A 179 11.18 -4.59 -1.61
CA ALA A 179 10.35 -5.71 -2.02
C ALA A 179 10.30 -6.81 -0.95
N SER A 180 11.42 -7.10 -0.29
CA SER A 180 11.49 -8.06 0.82
C SER A 180 10.65 -7.61 2.02
N SER A 181 10.60 -6.31 2.30
CA SER A 181 9.73 -5.74 3.34
C SER A 181 8.25 -6.02 3.04
N VAL A 182 7.80 -5.73 1.81
CA VAL A 182 6.42 -6.02 1.39
C VAL A 182 6.13 -7.51 1.45
N LEU A 183 7.04 -8.35 0.97
CA LEU A 183 6.88 -9.80 1.00
C LEU A 183 6.72 -10.32 2.44
N THR A 184 7.48 -9.75 3.39
CA THR A 184 7.36 -10.10 4.81
C THR A 184 5.94 -9.90 5.32
N HIS A 185 5.28 -8.80 4.96
CA HIS A 185 3.88 -8.56 5.35
C HIS A 185 2.91 -9.58 4.72
N ILE A 186 3.16 -10.00 3.48
CA ILE A 186 2.33 -10.98 2.75
C ILE A 186 2.39 -12.36 3.42
N ILE A 187 3.58 -12.81 3.83
CA ILE A 187 3.76 -14.16 4.38
C ILE A 187 3.64 -14.22 5.91
N LYS A 188 3.59 -13.06 6.58
CA LYS A 188 3.53 -12.99 8.04
C LYS A 188 2.30 -13.72 8.57
N ASP A 189 2.53 -14.65 9.49
CA ASP A 189 1.50 -15.44 10.18
C ASP A 189 0.52 -16.20 9.24
N ASN A 190 0.91 -16.43 7.97
CA ASN A 190 0.08 -17.11 6.97
C ASN A 190 0.85 -18.25 6.29
N LEU A 191 0.63 -19.47 6.78
CA LEU A 191 1.29 -20.67 6.27
C LEU A 191 0.99 -20.93 4.79
N GLN A 192 -0.24 -20.68 4.34
CA GLN A 192 -0.61 -20.88 2.94
C GLN A 192 0.17 -19.95 2.00
N CYS A 193 0.39 -18.70 2.41
CA CYS A 193 1.22 -17.79 1.62
C CYS A 193 2.70 -18.18 1.67
N LYS A 194 3.20 -18.68 2.81
CA LYS A 194 4.56 -19.20 2.92
C LYS A 194 4.83 -20.42 2.04
N ASP A 195 3.86 -21.32 1.91
CA ASP A 195 4.02 -22.51 1.05
C ASP A 195 3.97 -22.18 -0.45
N ARG A 196 3.41 -21.01 -0.81
CA ARG A 196 3.24 -20.57 -2.20
C ARG A 196 4.40 -19.73 -2.73
N VAL A 197 5.11 -19.02 -1.86
CA VAL A 197 6.25 -18.16 -2.23
C VAL A 197 7.54 -18.91 -2.07
#